data_AF-A0A257JBV4-F1
#
_entry.id   AF-A0A257JBV4-F1
#
_cell.length_a   1.000
_cell.length_b   1.000
_cell.length_c   1.000
_cell.angle_alpha   90.00
_cell.angle_beta   90.00
_cell.angle_gamma   90.00
#
_symmetry.space_group_name_H-M   'P 1'
#
loop_
_entity.id
_entity.type
_entity.pdbx_description
1 polymer ?
#
loop_
_entity_poly.entity_id
_entity_poly.type
_entity_poly.pdbx_seq_one_letter_code
_entity_poly.pdbx_strand_id
1 'polypeptide(L)' 'PHSGYQVIFVPFDGSQPTGAPPLEVLTGFLDSDGHAYGRPVGVAVDRRGALLVADDVGNVVWRVTATP' A
#
# COMPACT_ATOMS: atom_id res chain seq x y z
N PRO A 1 16.42 -8.14 -2.86
CA PRO A 1 15.40 -7.07 -2.98
C PRO A 1 14.60 -6.92 -1.68
N HIS A 2 14.44 -5.70 -1.18
CA HIS A 2 13.57 -5.45 -0.04
C HIS A 2 12.11 -5.72 -0.45
N SER A 3 11.36 -6.41 0.39
CA SER A 3 9.95 -6.75 0.17
C SER A 3 9.10 -6.14 1.28
N GLY A 4 7.86 -5.76 0.97
CA GLY A 4 6.92 -5.24 1.97
C GLY A 4 6.97 -3.73 2.22
N TYR A 5 7.60 -2.95 1.34
CA TYR A 5 7.72 -1.48 1.44
C TYR A 5 6.86 -0.73 0.43
N GLN A 6 5.85 -1.40 -0.12
CA GLN A 6 4.90 -0.81 -1.06
C GLN A 6 3.52 -1.41 -0.78
N VAL A 7 2.49 -0.61 -0.95
CA VAL A 7 1.11 -1.07 -1.04
C VAL A 7 0.69 -1.02 -2.50
N ILE A 8 0.33 -2.16 -3.05
CA ILE A 8 -0.11 -2.32 -4.44
C ILE A 8 -1.51 -2.90 -4.51
N PHE A 9 -2.20 -2.63 -5.60
CA PHE A 9 -3.49 -3.22 -5.94
C PHE A 9 -3.33 -4.17 -7.12
N VAL A 10 -3.82 -5.39 -6.98
CA VAL A 10 -3.90 -6.37 -8.06
C VAL A 10 -5.39 -6.56 -8.40
N PRO A 11 -5.83 -6.24 -9.63
CA PRO A 11 -7.22 -6.44 -10.04
C PRO A 11 -7.54 -7.92 -10.26
N PHE A 12 -8.68 -8.36 -9.71
CA PHE A 12 -9.24 -9.70 -9.87
C PHE A 12 -10.54 -9.65 -10.67
N ASP A 13 -10.76 -10.68 -11.50
CA ASP A 13 -12.05 -11.03 -12.08
C ASP A 13 -12.49 -12.37 -11.50
N GLY A 14 -13.53 -12.33 -10.67
CA GLY A 14 -13.93 -13.46 -9.83
C GLY A 14 -12.79 -13.90 -8.91
N SER A 15 -12.34 -15.15 -9.06
CA SER A 15 -11.27 -15.75 -8.25
C SER A 15 -9.87 -15.66 -8.86
N GLN A 16 -9.72 -15.01 -10.03
CA GLN A 16 -8.45 -14.97 -10.76
C GLN A 16 -7.93 -13.54 -10.93
N PRO A 17 -6.61 -13.31 -10.80
CA PRO A 17 -6.00 -12.06 -11.21
C PRO A 17 -6.23 -11.83 -12.71
N THR A 18 -6.56 -10.62 -13.09
CA THR A 18 -6.83 -10.26 -14.50
C THR A 18 -5.59 -10.31 -15.41
N GLY A 19 -4.39 -10.41 -14.83
CA GLY A 19 -3.12 -10.32 -15.56
C GLY A 19 -2.70 -8.88 -15.90
N ALA A 20 -3.49 -7.87 -15.55
CA ALA A 20 -3.07 -6.48 -15.63
C ALA A 20 -1.90 -6.21 -14.67
N PRO A 21 -0.99 -5.27 -15.00
CA PRO A 21 0.07 -4.86 -14.08
C PRO A 21 -0.50 -4.36 -12.74
N PRO A 22 0.15 -4.68 -11.60
CA PRO A 22 -0.25 -4.12 -10.32
C PRO A 22 -0.19 -2.59 -10.34
N LEU A 23 -1.13 -1.96 -9.66
CA LEU A 23 -1.16 -0.52 -9.48
C LEU A 23 -0.48 -0.15 -8.16
N GLU A 24 0.45 0.80 -8.20
CA GLU A 24 1.02 1.37 -6.99
C GLU A 24 -0.01 2.26 -6.29
N VAL A 25 -0.27 1.99 -5.02
CA VAL A 25 -1.26 2.74 -4.22
C VAL A 25 -0.56 3.66 -3.21
N LEU A 26 0.49 3.15 -2.56
CA LEU A 26 1.30 3.93 -1.63
C LEU A 26 2.73 3.40 -1.63
N THR A 27 3.68 4.27 -1.93
CA THR A 27 5.11 3.97 -2.10
C THR A 27 5.95 5.01 -1.36
N GLY A 28 7.29 4.93 -1.49
CA GLY A 28 8.20 5.87 -0.84
C GLY A 28 8.60 5.52 0.59
N PHE A 29 8.37 4.27 1.01
CA PHE A 29 8.74 3.78 2.34
C PHE A 29 10.21 3.42 2.49
N LEU A 30 10.97 3.37 1.39
CA LEU A 30 12.41 3.15 1.38
C LEU A 30 13.11 4.31 0.67
N ASP A 31 14.25 4.74 1.22
CA ASP A 31 15.17 5.63 0.52
C ASP A 31 16.06 4.86 -0.48
N SER A 32 16.92 5.59 -1.19
CA SER A 32 17.86 5.02 -2.17
C SER A 32 18.93 4.12 -1.55
N ASP A 33 19.20 4.29 -0.25
CA ASP A 33 20.21 3.55 0.50
C ASP A 33 19.59 2.31 1.20
N GLY A 34 18.28 2.13 1.10
CA GLY A 34 17.53 1.02 1.67
C GLY A 34 17.07 1.23 3.11
N HIS A 35 17.15 2.45 3.65
CA HIS A 35 16.59 2.76 4.95
C HIS A 35 15.07 2.90 4.86
N ALA A 36 14.39 2.37 5.87
CA ALA A 36 12.94 2.42 5.98
C ALA A 36 12.47 3.72 6.64
N TYR A 37 11.64 4.48 5.93
CA TYR A 37 10.80 5.53 6.51
C TYR A 37 9.49 4.98 7.08
N GLY A 38 9.08 3.79 6.64
CA GLY A 38 7.93 3.07 7.16
C GLY A 38 7.93 1.61 6.70
N ARG A 39 7.06 0.80 7.26
CA ARG A 39 6.86 -0.60 6.88
C ARG A 39 5.37 -0.95 7.02
N PRO A 40 4.63 -0.97 5.90
CA PRO A 40 3.23 -1.36 5.88
C PRO A 40 3.02 -2.79 6.41
N VAL A 41 2.11 -2.95 7.38
CA VAL A 41 1.82 -4.25 8.02
C VAL A 41 0.34 -4.66 7.93
N GLY A 42 -0.56 -3.73 7.61
CA GLY A 42 -1.98 -4.02 7.53
C GLY A 42 -2.75 -3.01 6.69
N VAL A 43 -3.83 -3.48 6.08
CA VAL A 43 -4.72 -2.64 5.25
C VAL A 43 -6.19 -2.89 5.59
N ALA A 44 -6.99 -1.82 5.51
CA ALA A 44 -8.44 -1.89 5.66
C ALA A 44 -9.12 -0.78 4.84
N VAL A 45 -10.35 -0.99 4.40
CA VAL A 45 -11.16 0.06 3.77
C VAL A 45 -12.03 0.73 4.85
N ASP A 46 -11.97 2.07 4.93
CA ASP A 46 -12.79 2.83 5.87
C ASP A 46 -14.25 2.96 5.39
N ARG A 47 -15.15 3.42 6.26
CA ARG A 47 -16.58 3.60 5.94
C ARG A 47 -16.87 4.64 4.84
N ARG A 48 -15.87 5.44 4.46
CA ARG A 48 -15.94 6.48 3.42
C ARG A 48 -15.23 6.04 2.13
N GLY A 49 -14.75 4.80 2.06
CA GLY A 49 -14.09 4.23 0.88
C GLY A 49 -12.59 4.51 0.78
N ALA A 50 -11.95 5.11 1.79
CA ALA A 50 -10.50 5.31 1.79
C ALA A 50 -9.75 4.03 2.18
N LEU A 51 -8.54 3.85 1.66
CA LEU A 51 -7.64 2.77 2.10
C LEU A 51 -6.83 3.25 3.31
N LEU A 52 -6.98 2.55 4.43
CA LEU A 52 -6.14 2.72 5.61
C LEU A 52 -4.94 1.78 5.50
N VAL A 53 -3.74 2.30 5.78
CA VAL A 53 -2.49 1.53 5.81
C VAL A 53 -1.82 1.74 7.16
N ALA A 54 -1.65 0.66 7.93
CA ALA A 54 -0.90 0.68 9.18
C ALA A 54 0.59 0.51 8.91
N ASP A 55 1.40 1.40 9.47
CA ASP A 55 2.85 1.47 9.32
C ASP A 55 3.52 1.36 10.70
N ASP A 56 4.32 0.30 10.90
CA ASP A 56 4.88 0.00 12.23
C ASP A 56 6.19 0.77 12.55
N VAL A 57 7.01 1.07 11.55
CA VAL A 57 8.23 1.89 11.71
C VAL A 57 7.86 3.37 11.87
N GLY A 58 6.92 3.85 11.05
CA GLY A 58 6.44 5.23 11.13
C GLY A 58 5.54 5.49 12.35
N ASN A 59 4.98 4.44 12.97
CA ASN A 59 3.99 4.53 14.04
C ASN A 59 2.79 5.43 13.66
N VAL A 60 2.30 5.25 12.44
CA VAL A 60 1.20 6.04 11.85
C VAL A 60 0.20 5.15 11.11
N VAL A 61 -0.99 5.70 10.89
CA VAL A 61 -1.97 5.14 9.95
C VAL A 61 -2.17 6.13 8.81
N TRP A 62 -1.80 5.73 7.60
CA TRP A 62 -2.05 6.52 6.40
C TRP A 62 -3.49 6.34 5.95
N ARG A 63 -4.15 7.42 5.52
CA ARG A 63 -5.48 7.38 4.90
C ARG A 63 -5.36 7.83 3.45
N VAL A 64 -5.37 6.88 2.53
CA VAL A 64 -5.20 7.09 1.08
C VAL A 64 -6.57 7.25 0.43
N THR A 65 -6.74 8.34 -0.32
CA THR A 65 -7.95 8.64 -1.09
C THR A 65 -7.58 8.91 -2.54
N ALA A 66 -8.51 8.66 -3.46
CA ALA A 66 -8.39 9.19 -4.81
C ALA A 66 -8.39 10.73 -4.76
N THR A 67 -7.74 11.35 -5.73
CA THR A 67 -7.89 12.78 -5.99
C THR A 67 -9.38 13.08 -6.19
N PRO A 68 -9.91 14.18 -5.62
CA PRO A 68 -11.30 14.60 -5.84
C PRO A 68 -11.67 14.72 -7.31
#